data_AF-A0A5P9GX02-F1
#
_entry.id   AF-A0A5P9GX02-F1
#
_cell.length_a   1.000
_cell.length_b   1.000
_cell.length_c   1.000
_cell.angle_alpha   90.00
_cell.angle_beta   90.00
_cell.angle_gamma   90.00
#
_symmetry.space_group_name_H-M   'P 1'
#
loop_
_entity.id
_entity.type
_entity.pdbx_description
1 polymer ?
#
loop_
_entity_poly.entity_id
_entity_poly.type
_entity_poly.pdbx_seq_one_letter_code
_entity_poly.pdbx_strand_id
1 'polypeptide(L)'
;MFERLCRVAEWAKLQRLLWAVILVFALLGFGITTAAFLVDLLDGIEASWAKGVVALIRGYLELDEDVASFLRSVSLTMIGVSVPYILVVCQQRKAVISALASGYWVNFLRHFVGGELKLVVLPPGHLITLETDSAIVQTKELFARRWGVELQEEPIAGTGRTAFVVYLDGQKLPVVVDMCRNLTVLGEIIENELGRFLGGTLCTAETKFAYLSEKYFRHLEQEWISKMDLVKTIVVLDGADDPKFERLLRNVSKSQPS
;
A
#
# COMPACT_ATOMS: atom_id res chain seq x y z
N MET A 1 2.89 -18.45 7.98
CA MET A 1 3.63 -17.73 9.04
C MET A 1 4.16 -16.39 8.54
N PHE A 2 4.85 -16.33 7.38
CA PHE A 2 5.35 -15.10 6.76
C PHE A 2 4.27 -14.04 6.45
N GLU A 3 3.10 -14.44 5.96
CA GLU A 3 2.01 -13.50 5.66
C GLU A 3 1.50 -12.76 6.91
N ARG A 4 1.39 -13.45 8.04
CA ARG A 4 1.01 -12.83 9.33
C ARG A 4 2.11 -11.89 9.83
N LEU A 5 3.38 -12.24 9.64
CA LEU A 5 4.51 -11.39 10.02
C LEU A 5 4.60 -10.13 9.15
N CYS A 6 4.43 -10.24 7.83
CA CYS A 6 4.36 -9.07 6.95
C CYS A 6 3.15 -8.20 7.29
N ARG A 7 1.97 -8.80 7.52
CA ARG A 7 0.77 -8.06 7.91
C ARG A 7 0.98 -7.35 9.24
N VAL A 8 1.56 -8.00 10.26
CA VAL A 8 1.93 -7.35 11.53
C VAL A 8 2.98 -6.27 11.32
N ALA A 9 3.99 -6.50 10.47
CA ALA A 9 5.04 -5.53 10.16
C ALA A 9 4.48 -4.27 9.51
N GLU A 10 3.55 -4.42 8.58
CA GLU A 10 2.90 -3.32 7.89
C GLU A 10 1.80 -2.67 8.76
N TRP A 11 1.09 -3.42 9.60
CA TRP A 11 0.00 -2.92 10.46
C TRP A 11 0.51 -2.18 11.70
N ALA A 12 1.49 -2.75 12.40
CA ALA A 12 2.20 -2.08 13.49
C ALA A 12 3.18 -1.00 12.98
N LYS A 13 3.22 -0.77 11.67
CA LYS A 13 4.16 0.14 11.00
C LYS A 13 5.61 -0.16 11.42
N LEU A 14 5.93 -1.43 11.70
CA LEU A 14 7.23 -1.86 12.22
C LEU A 14 8.36 -1.48 11.27
N GLN A 15 8.15 -1.45 9.95
CA GLN A 15 9.18 -0.96 9.04
C GLN A 15 9.43 0.54 9.26
N ARG A 16 8.37 1.36 9.35
CA ARG A 16 8.51 2.79 9.70
C ARG A 16 9.08 2.99 11.11
N LEU A 17 8.71 2.16 12.08
CA LEU A 17 9.19 2.23 13.45
C LEU A 17 10.65 1.81 13.54
N LEU A 18 11.06 0.76 12.83
CA LEU A 18 12.46 0.34 12.69
C LEU A 18 13.27 1.47 12.08
N TRP A 19 12.80 2.10 11.00
CA TRP A 19 13.44 3.27 10.41
C TRP A 19 13.49 4.46 11.36
N ALA A 20 12.44 4.69 12.16
CA ALA A 20 12.45 5.74 13.18
C ALA A 20 13.44 5.45 14.30
N VAL A 21 13.55 4.19 14.73
CA VAL A 21 14.52 3.73 15.73
C VAL A 21 15.94 3.88 15.20
N ILE A 22 16.22 3.41 13.97
CA ILE A 22 17.51 3.60 13.29
C ILE A 22 17.84 5.10 13.20
N LEU A 23 16.87 5.95 12.84
CA LEU A 23 17.07 7.39 12.79
C LEU A 23 17.40 7.97 14.17
N VAL A 24 16.70 7.58 15.23
CA VAL A 24 16.97 8.07 16.59
C VAL A 24 18.38 7.67 17.03
N PHE A 25 18.77 6.39 16.86
CA PHE A 25 20.12 5.93 17.18
C PHE A 25 21.19 6.65 16.35
N ALA A 26 20.92 6.89 15.07
CA ALA A 26 21.84 7.62 14.19
C ALA A 26 21.95 9.10 14.58
N LEU A 27 20.86 9.76 14.97
CA LEU A 27 20.91 11.13 15.47
C LEU A 27 21.67 11.24 16.79
N LEU A 28 21.50 10.26 17.70
CA LEU A 28 22.26 10.20 18.95
C LEU A 28 23.75 9.97 18.68
N GLY A 29 24.11 9.01 17.84
CA GLY A 29 25.51 8.76 17.44
C GLY A 29 26.14 9.96 16.73
N PHE A 30 25.38 10.65 15.88
CA PHE A 30 25.82 11.90 15.26
C PHE A 30 26.02 13.03 16.28
N GLY A 31 25.12 13.17 17.24
CA GLY A 31 25.21 14.17 18.32
C GLY A 31 26.43 13.96 19.21
N ILE A 32 26.68 12.71 19.63
CA ILE A 32 27.85 12.28 20.41
C ILE A 32 29.14 12.61 19.66
N THR A 33 29.24 12.21 18.39
CA THR A 33 30.45 12.43 17.58
C THR A 33 30.68 13.90 17.24
N THR A 34 29.62 14.68 17.03
CA THR A 34 29.73 16.13 16.82
C THR A 34 30.14 16.84 18.11
N ALA A 35 29.63 16.42 19.27
CA ALA A 35 30.02 16.98 20.56
C ALA A 35 31.50 16.72 20.86
N ALA A 36 32.01 15.51 20.61
CA ALA A 36 33.42 15.20 20.73
C ALA A 36 34.28 16.08 19.81
N PHE A 37 33.92 16.19 18.53
CA PHE A 37 34.63 17.07 17.58
C PHE A 37 34.62 18.55 18.01
N LEU A 38 33.51 19.05 18.53
CA LEU A 38 33.40 20.42 19.04
C LEU A 38 34.30 20.65 20.26
N VAL A 39 34.43 19.64 21.14
CA VAL A 39 35.35 19.70 22.28
C VAL A 39 36.80 19.84 21.80
N ASP A 40 37.22 19.03 20.83
CA ASP A 40 38.58 19.11 20.29
C ASP A 40 38.87 20.46 19.63
N LEU A 41 37.87 21.02 18.94
CA LEU A 41 37.96 22.33 18.30
C LEU A 41 37.99 23.49 19.31
N LEU A 42 37.29 23.34 20.45
CA LEU A 42 37.24 24.32 21.54
C LEU A 42 38.45 24.24 22.47
N ASP A 43 39.12 23.09 22.59
CA ASP A 43 40.32 22.92 23.41
C ASP A 43 41.50 23.79 22.91
N GLY A 44 41.48 24.13 21.61
CA GLY A 44 42.41 25.09 21.00
C GLY A 44 42.08 26.58 21.26
N ILE A 45 40.94 26.89 21.91
CA ILE A 45 40.51 28.26 22.19
C ILE A 45 40.83 28.60 23.66
N GLU A 46 41.67 29.62 23.89
CA GLU A 46 42.10 30.04 25.24
C GLU A 46 41.01 30.71 26.10
N ALA A 47 39.74 30.66 25.68
CA ALA A 47 38.64 31.28 26.40
C ALA A 47 38.23 30.45 27.63
N SER A 48 38.13 31.10 28.79
CA SER A 48 37.80 30.44 30.07
C SER A 48 36.43 29.74 30.08
N TRP A 49 35.45 30.27 29.33
CA TRP A 49 34.14 29.65 29.18
C TRP A 49 34.19 28.38 28.31
N ALA A 50 35.07 28.32 27.31
CA ALA A 50 35.25 27.15 26.45
C ALA A 50 35.86 25.97 27.23
N LYS A 51 36.85 26.25 28.10
CA LYS A 51 37.45 25.26 29.00
C LYS A 51 36.43 24.63 29.97
N GLY A 52 35.46 25.40 30.44
CA GLY A 52 34.36 24.90 31.27
C GLY A 52 33.42 23.94 30.54
N VAL A 53 33.11 24.22 29.27
CA VAL A 53 32.30 23.34 28.41
C VAL A 53 33.06 22.07 28.02
N VAL A 54 34.34 22.21 27.67
CA VAL A 54 35.25 21.09 27.34
C VAL A 54 35.38 20.12 28.52
N ALA A 55 35.60 20.62 29.73
CA ALA A 55 35.73 19.77 30.93
C ALA A 55 34.43 19.02 31.26
N LEU A 56 33.27 19.65 31.04
CA LEU A 56 31.97 19.05 31.31
C LEU A 56 31.63 17.95 30.29
N ILE A 57 32.06 18.08 29.02
CA ILE A 57 31.79 17.09 27.99
C ILE A 57 32.83 15.95 28.01
N ARG A 58 34.12 16.25 28.23
CA ARG A 58 35.19 15.23 28.35
C ARG A 58 34.93 14.20 29.44
N GLY A 59 34.35 14.62 30.57
CA GLY A 59 33.99 13.70 31.66
C GLY A 59 32.94 12.63 31.29
N TYR A 60 32.24 12.79 30.17
CA TYR A 60 31.20 11.85 29.70
C TYR A 60 31.51 11.21 28.34
N LEU A 61 32.49 11.71 27.59
CA LEU A 61 32.77 11.35 26.20
C LEU A 61 34.28 11.15 25.99
N GLU A 62 34.81 10.03 26.46
CA GLU A 62 36.09 9.50 25.98
C GLU A 62 35.79 8.50 24.86
N LEU A 63 35.82 8.97 23.62
CA LEU A 63 35.70 8.14 22.43
C LEU A 63 37.02 8.18 21.67
N ASP A 64 37.53 7.01 21.31
CA ASP A 64 38.65 6.87 20.40
C ASP A 64 38.32 7.50 19.03
N GLU A 65 39.29 8.13 18.38
CA GLU A 65 39.09 8.94 17.17
C GLU A 65 38.56 8.09 16.00
N ASP A 66 39.07 6.85 15.88
CA ASP A 66 38.62 5.88 14.88
C ASP A 66 37.16 5.45 15.14
N VAL A 67 36.80 5.26 16.41
CA VAL A 67 35.42 4.91 16.82
C VAL A 67 34.48 6.09 16.56
N ALA A 68 34.91 7.33 16.83
CA ALA A 68 34.13 8.52 16.56
C ALA A 68 33.91 8.74 15.06
N SER A 69 34.95 8.56 14.24
CA SER A 69 34.88 8.66 12.78
C SER A 69 33.96 7.59 12.17
N PHE A 70 34.07 6.34 12.65
CA PHE A 70 33.20 5.25 12.25
C PHE A 70 31.74 5.51 12.64
N LEU A 71 31.48 5.87 13.91
CA LEU A 71 30.13 6.18 14.40
C LEU A 71 29.50 7.34 13.63
N ARG A 72 30.27 8.38 13.30
CA ARG A 72 29.79 9.52 12.51
C ARG A 72 29.41 9.09 11.10
N SER A 73 30.25 8.30 10.45
CA SER A 73 30.02 7.79 9.10
C SER A 73 28.77 6.92 9.04
N VAL A 74 28.66 5.94 9.94
CA VAL A 74 27.47 5.08 10.06
C VAL A 74 26.23 5.91 10.36
N SER A 75 26.32 6.87 11.29
CA SER A 75 25.20 7.74 11.65
C SER A 75 24.72 8.58 10.46
N LEU A 76 25.63 9.20 9.71
CA LEU A 76 25.29 9.98 8.52
C LEU A 76 24.64 9.11 7.45
N THR A 77 25.19 7.91 7.18
CA THR A 77 24.58 6.96 6.26
C THR A 77 23.16 6.58 6.72
N MET A 78 23.00 6.22 7.99
CA MET A 78 21.71 5.80 8.56
C MET A 78 20.67 6.93 8.57
N ILE A 79 21.06 8.17 8.87
CA ILE A 79 20.19 9.34 8.71
C ILE A 79 19.79 9.48 7.23
N GLY A 80 20.78 9.41 6.34
CA GLY A 80 20.63 9.55 4.89
C GLY A 80 19.67 8.53 4.27
N VAL A 81 19.62 7.29 4.80
CA VAL A 81 18.66 6.27 4.32
C VAL A 81 17.31 6.31 5.06
N SER A 82 17.29 6.67 6.35
CA SER A 82 16.06 6.63 7.17
C SER A 82 15.12 7.80 6.90
N VAL A 83 15.66 9.02 6.74
CA VAL A 83 14.84 10.23 6.53
C VAL A 83 14.04 10.14 5.23
N PRO A 84 14.63 9.80 4.06
CA PRO A 84 13.86 9.64 2.82
C PRO A 84 12.80 8.54 2.93
N TYR A 85 13.08 7.45 3.63
CA TYR A 85 12.07 6.40 3.82
C TYR A 85 10.84 6.93 4.58
N ILE A 86 11.05 7.61 5.71
CA ILE A 86 9.96 8.07 6.58
C ILE A 86 9.19 9.23 5.92
N LEU A 87 9.89 10.19 5.32
CA LEU A 87 9.26 11.41 4.81
C LEU A 87 8.79 11.27 3.37
N VAL A 88 9.50 10.51 2.53
CA VAL A 88 9.20 10.41 1.10
C VAL A 88 8.41 9.14 0.81
N VAL A 89 8.96 7.96 1.10
CA VAL A 89 8.33 6.68 0.71
C VAL A 89 6.98 6.48 1.40
N CYS A 90 6.92 6.68 2.72
CA CYS A 90 5.68 6.49 3.47
C CYS A 90 4.57 7.46 3.02
N GLN A 91 4.92 8.70 2.64
CA GLN A 91 3.96 9.69 2.19
C GLN A 91 3.55 9.46 0.73
N GLN A 92 4.51 9.16 -0.14
CA GLN A 92 4.26 8.78 -1.54
C GLN A 92 3.31 7.59 -1.61
N ARG A 93 3.54 6.54 -0.81
CA ARG A 93 2.64 5.37 -0.76
C ARG A 93 1.20 5.77 -0.43
N LYS A 94 0.99 6.64 0.57
CA LYS A 94 -0.36 7.13 0.92
C LYS A 94 -0.97 7.95 -0.21
N ALA A 95 -0.19 8.86 -0.80
CA ALA A 95 -0.63 9.73 -1.88
C ALA A 95 -1.03 8.91 -3.11
N VAL A 96 -0.22 7.90 -3.48
CA VAL A 96 -0.52 7.01 -4.60
C VAL A 96 -1.79 6.20 -4.34
N ILE A 97 -1.93 5.57 -3.17
CA ILE A 97 -3.14 4.79 -2.85
C ILE A 97 -4.39 5.68 -2.91
N SER A 98 -4.33 6.89 -2.37
CA SER A 98 -5.43 7.85 -2.43
C SER A 98 -5.72 8.33 -3.86
N ALA A 99 -4.69 8.58 -4.66
CA ALA A 99 -4.82 8.99 -6.06
C ALA A 99 -5.42 7.88 -6.93
N LEU A 100 -4.95 6.63 -6.77
CA LEU A 100 -5.50 5.47 -7.47
C LEU A 100 -6.98 5.27 -7.13
N ALA A 101 -7.33 5.31 -5.85
CA ALA A 101 -8.69 5.14 -5.38
C ALA A 101 -9.61 6.28 -5.87
N SER A 102 -9.15 7.53 -5.75
CA SER A 102 -9.89 8.70 -6.27
C SER A 102 -10.07 8.62 -7.78
N GLY A 103 -9.03 8.24 -8.52
CA GLY A 103 -9.10 8.07 -9.97
C GLY A 103 -10.05 6.96 -10.38
N TYR A 104 -10.10 5.85 -9.65
CA TYR A 104 -11.07 4.79 -9.89
C TYR A 104 -12.50 5.22 -9.57
N TRP A 105 -12.69 5.96 -8.47
CA TRP A 105 -13.97 6.52 -8.12
C TRP A 105 -14.50 7.47 -9.21
N VAL A 106 -13.72 8.52 -9.53
CA VAL A 106 -14.12 9.60 -10.43
C VAL A 106 -14.36 9.08 -11.85
N ASN A 107 -13.50 8.19 -12.35
CA ASN A 107 -13.53 7.78 -13.75
C ASN A 107 -14.32 6.50 -14.02
N PHE A 108 -14.78 5.79 -12.98
CA PHE A 108 -15.50 4.52 -13.17
C PHE A 108 -16.65 4.35 -12.18
N LEU A 109 -16.38 4.21 -10.88
CA LEU A 109 -17.42 3.86 -9.90
C LEU A 109 -18.56 4.87 -9.82
N ARG A 110 -18.25 6.18 -9.91
CA ARG A 110 -19.25 7.25 -9.82
C ARG A 110 -20.37 7.12 -10.85
N HIS A 111 -20.10 6.54 -12.01
CA HIS A 111 -21.08 6.39 -13.08
C HIS A 111 -22.14 5.31 -12.79
N PHE A 112 -21.92 4.45 -11.79
CA PHE A 112 -22.90 3.47 -11.35
C PHE A 112 -23.84 4.03 -10.27
N VAL A 113 -23.57 5.24 -9.75
CA VAL A 113 -24.42 5.90 -8.76
C VAL A 113 -25.76 6.26 -9.39
N GLY A 114 -26.85 5.72 -8.84
CA GLY A 114 -28.20 5.92 -9.36
C GLY A 114 -28.53 5.12 -10.62
N GLY A 115 -27.63 4.24 -11.09
CA GLY A 115 -27.87 3.35 -12.22
C GLY A 115 -28.63 2.08 -11.82
N GLU A 116 -29.18 1.40 -12.83
CA GLU A 116 -29.89 0.11 -12.66
C GLU A 116 -28.93 -1.09 -12.53
N LEU A 117 -27.68 -0.93 -12.98
CA LEU A 117 -26.66 -1.97 -12.93
C LEU A 117 -26.09 -2.09 -11.51
N LYS A 118 -25.95 -3.33 -11.04
CA LYS A 118 -25.18 -3.66 -9.84
C LYS A 118 -23.72 -3.84 -10.22
N LEU A 119 -22.83 -3.13 -9.55
CA LEU A 119 -21.40 -3.28 -9.73
C LEU A 119 -20.82 -4.18 -8.65
N VAL A 120 -20.07 -5.18 -9.08
CA VAL A 120 -19.28 -6.08 -8.26
C VAL A 120 -17.83 -5.73 -8.47
N VAL A 121 -17.16 -5.33 -7.40
CA VAL A 121 -15.75 -5.02 -7.39
C VAL A 121 -15.02 -6.23 -6.83
N LEU A 122 -14.18 -6.86 -7.65
CA LEU A 122 -13.38 -8.00 -7.25
C LEU A 122 -11.94 -7.55 -7.03
N PRO A 123 -11.45 -7.54 -5.77
CA PRO A 123 -10.05 -7.32 -5.48
C PRO A 123 -9.18 -8.35 -6.24
N PRO A 124 -8.24 -7.89 -7.09
CA PRO A 124 -7.35 -8.79 -7.79
C PRO A 124 -6.31 -9.36 -6.83
N GLY A 125 -5.68 -10.48 -7.23
CA GLY A 125 -4.44 -10.97 -6.63
C GLY A 125 -3.21 -10.34 -7.26
N HIS A 126 -2.02 -10.62 -6.69
CA HIS A 126 -0.74 -10.08 -7.18
C HIS A 126 -0.45 -10.41 -8.65
N LEU A 127 -0.96 -11.53 -9.17
CA LEU A 127 -0.78 -11.89 -10.59
C LEU A 127 -1.21 -10.78 -11.55
N ILE A 128 -2.16 -9.92 -11.16
CA ILE A 128 -2.61 -8.79 -11.99
C ILE A 128 -1.45 -7.87 -12.39
N THR A 129 -0.43 -7.73 -11.54
CA THR A 129 0.72 -6.85 -11.80
C THR A 129 1.80 -7.49 -12.67
N LEU A 130 1.75 -8.82 -12.83
CA LEU A 130 2.74 -9.58 -13.60
C LEU A 130 2.20 -9.94 -14.99
N GLU A 131 0.98 -10.49 -15.01
CA GLU A 131 0.33 -10.99 -16.23
C GLU A 131 -1.18 -10.68 -16.16
N THR A 132 -1.53 -9.44 -16.50
CA THR A 132 -2.92 -8.96 -16.41
C THR A 132 -3.91 -9.83 -17.17
N ASP A 133 -3.59 -10.24 -18.40
CA ASP A 133 -4.49 -11.06 -19.22
C ASP A 133 -4.67 -12.47 -18.65
N SER A 134 -3.57 -13.10 -18.21
CA SER A 134 -3.62 -14.40 -17.51
C SER A 134 -4.49 -14.33 -16.26
N ALA A 135 -4.34 -13.27 -15.45
CA ALA A 135 -5.14 -13.06 -14.25
C ALA A 135 -6.64 -12.91 -14.57
N ILE A 136 -6.98 -12.19 -15.64
CA ILE A 136 -8.37 -12.02 -16.10
C ILE A 136 -8.94 -13.37 -16.55
N VAL A 137 -8.23 -14.10 -17.41
CA VAL A 137 -8.67 -15.41 -17.92
C VAL A 137 -8.91 -16.39 -16.76
N GLN A 138 -7.96 -16.51 -15.83
CA GLN A 138 -8.11 -17.38 -14.66
C GLN A 138 -9.32 -16.98 -13.80
N THR A 139 -9.57 -15.68 -13.64
CA THR A 139 -10.73 -15.19 -12.89
C THR A 139 -12.04 -15.53 -13.59
N LYS A 140 -12.13 -15.34 -14.92
CA LYS A 140 -13.31 -15.71 -15.71
C LYS A 140 -13.62 -17.19 -15.61
N GLU A 141 -12.60 -18.04 -15.76
CA GLU A 141 -12.75 -19.49 -15.64
C GLU A 141 -13.20 -19.91 -14.24
N LEU A 142 -12.72 -19.22 -13.20
CA LEU A 142 -13.15 -19.48 -11.83
C LEU A 142 -14.62 -19.13 -11.62
N PHE A 143 -15.08 -17.99 -12.16
CA PHE A 143 -16.49 -17.61 -12.12
C PHE A 143 -17.38 -18.59 -12.87
N ALA A 144 -16.97 -19.02 -14.06
CA ALA A 144 -17.68 -20.04 -14.83
C ALA A 144 -17.79 -21.37 -14.08
N ARG A 145 -16.67 -21.85 -13.52
CA ARG A 145 -16.65 -23.12 -12.77
C ARG A 145 -17.42 -23.06 -11.46
N ARG A 146 -17.35 -21.94 -10.74
CA ARG A 146 -17.90 -21.83 -9.38
C ARG A 146 -19.37 -21.43 -9.37
N TRP A 147 -19.75 -20.51 -10.25
CA TRP A 147 -21.05 -19.86 -10.24
C TRP A 147 -21.90 -20.19 -11.47
N GLY A 148 -21.34 -20.89 -12.46
CA GLY A 148 -22.04 -21.19 -13.71
C GLY A 148 -22.28 -19.95 -14.58
N VAL A 149 -21.51 -18.88 -14.37
CA VAL A 149 -21.69 -17.61 -15.09
C VAL A 149 -20.56 -17.35 -16.07
N GLU A 150 -20.89 -16.73 -17.20
CA GLU A 150 -19.91 -16.23 -18.16
C GLU A 150 -19.69 -14.73 -17.96
N LEU A 151 -18.45 -14.28 -18.13
CA LEU A 151 -18.06 -12.88 -18.03
C LEU A 151 -17.61 -12.36 -19.40
N GLN A 152 -18.45 -11.54 -20.03
CA GLN A 152 -18.17 -10.95 -21.33
C GLN A 152 -17.81 -9.47 -21.17
N GLU A 153 -16.77 -9.01 -21.86
CA GLU A 153 -16.35 -7.62 -21.78
C GLU A 153 -17.20 -6.76 -22.73
N GLU A 154 -17.88 -5.75 -22.18
CA GLU A 154 -18.77 -4.88 -22.93
C GLU A 154 -18.53 -3.40 -22.58
N PRO A 155 -18.76 -2.48 -23.53
CA PRO A 155 -18.76 -1.05 -23.23
C PRO A 155 -19.92 -0.70 -22.30
N ILE A 156 -19.63 0.06 -21.24
CA ILE A 156 -20.64 0.57 -20.32
C ILE A 156 -21.03 1.98 -20.75
N ALA A 157 -22.30 2.16 -21.11
CA ALA A 157 -22.86 3.43 -21.55
C ALA A 157 -22.55 4.57 -20.54
N GLY A 158 -22.14 5.72 -21.05
CA GLY A 158 -21.85 6.92 -20.23
C GLY A 158 -20.51 6.92 -19.48
N THR A 159 -19.74 5.82 -19.52
CA THR A 159 -18.41 5.74 -18.87
C THR A 159 -17.24 5.88 -19.83
N GLY A 160 -17.45 5.60 -21.13
CA GLY A 160 -16.38 5.48 -22.11
C GLY A 160 -15.42 4.30 -21.84
N ARG A 161 -15.80 3.34 -20.99
CA ARG A 161 -14.99 2.21 -20.55
C ARG A 161 -15.71 0.89 -20.76
N THR A 162 -14.94 -0.18 -20.77
CA THR A 162 -15.45 -1.56 -20.77
C THR A 162 -15.48 -2.12 -19.36
N ALA A 163 -16.42 -3.04 -19.12
CA ALA A 163 -16.46 -3.85 -17.91
C ALA A 163 -17.00 -5.25 -18.23
N PHE A 164 -16.82 -6.19 -17.31
CA PHE A 164 -17.29 -7.56 -17.54
C PHE A 164 -18.74 -7.70 -17.11
N VAL A 165 -19.65 -7.91 -18.04
CA VAL A 165 -21.06 -8.18 -17.74
C VAL A 165 -21.25 -9.67 -17.47
N VAL A 166 -22.10 -9.97 -16.48
CA VAL A 166 -22.42 -11.34 -16.08
C VAL A 166 -23.53 -11.90 -16.96
N TYR A 167 -23.29 -13.09 -17.50
CA TYR A 167 -24.26 -13.89 -18.23
C TYR A 167 -24.52 -15.20 -17.48
N LEU A 168 -25.79 -15.59 -17.35
CA LEU A 168 -26.20 -16.87 -16.79
C LEU A 168 -27.09 -17.57 -17.82
N ASP A 169 -26.72 -18.77 -18.23
CA ASP A 169 -27.43 -19.55 -19.27
C ASP A 169 -27.69 -18.75 -20.57
N GLY A 170 -26.73 -17.89 -20.95
CA GLY A 170 -26.82 -17.02 -22.13
C GLY A 170 -27.65 -15.75 -21.94
N GLN A 171 -28.29 -15.56 -20.79
CA GLN A 171 -29.04 -14.33 -20.47
C GLN A 171 -28.15 -13.30 -19.78
N LYS A 172 -28.20 -12.06 -20.28
CA LYS A 172 -27.52 -10.91 -19.67
C LYS A 172 -28.16 -10.53 -18.35
N LEU A 173 -27.39 -10.49 -17.27
CA LEU A 173 -27.83 -10.00 -15.97
C LEU A 173 -27.45 -8.53 -15.80
N PRO A 174 -28.22 -7.73 -15.02
CA PRO A 174 -27.88 -6.36 -14.65
C PRO A 174 -26.75 -6.30 -13.59
N VAL A 175 -25.72 -7.13 -13.77
CA VAL A 175 -24.56 -7.24 -12.89
C VAL A 175 -23.30 -7.06 -13.72
N VAL A 176 -22.43 -6.17 -13.26
CA VAL A 176 -21.13 -5.89 -13.86
C VAL A 176 -20.05 -6.26 -12.85
N VAL A 177 -19.01 -6.94 -13.29
CA VAL A 177 -17.83 -7.29 -12.50
C VAL A 177 -16.65 -6.45 -13.00
N ASP A 178 -16.00 -5.75 -12.09
CA ASP A 178 -14.71 -5.10 -12.34
C ASP A 178 -13.60 -5.79 -11.54
N MET A 179 -12.51 -6.13 -12.22
CA MET A 179 -11.35 -6.83 -11.66
C MET A 179 -10.24 -5.84 -11.22
N CYS A 180 -10.56 -4.54 -11.09
CA CYS A 180 -9.67 -3.46 -10.66
C CYS A 180 -8.30 -3.47 -11.35
N ARG A 181 -8.31 -3.50 -12.69
CA ARG A 181 -7.10 -3.48 -13.54
C ARG A 181 -6.20 -2.27 -13.27
N ASN A 182 -6.70 -1.19 -12.66
CA ASN A 182 -5.88 -0.04 -12.26
C ASN A 182 -4.85 -0.36 -11.17
N LEU A 183 -5.00 -1.49 -10.46
CA LEU A 183 -4.03 -1.92 -9.44
C LEU A 183 -2.76 -2.55 -10.04
N THR A 184 -2.68 -2.74 -11.37
CA THR A 184 -1.43 -3.13 -12.06
C THR A 184 -0.26 -2.21 -11.72
N VAL A 185 -0.55 -0.91 -11.57
CA VAL A 185 0.43 0.14 -11.22
C VAL A 185 1.10 -0.12 -9.86
N LEU A 186 0.48 -0.91 -8.96
CA LEU A 186 1.11 -1.29 -7.71
C LEU A 186 2.35 -2.17 -7.91
N GLY A 187 2.47 -2.87 -9.05
CA GLY A 187 3.63 -3.71 -9.38
C GLY A 187 4.93 -2.93 -9.30
N GLU A 188 5.05 -1.86 -10.10
CA GLU A 188 6.25 -1.01 -10.14
C GLU A 188 6.58 -0.41 -8.76
N ILE A 189 5.57 -0.05 -7.97
CA ILE A 189 5.77 0.51 -6.63
C ILE A 189 6.31 -0.55 -5.69
N ILE A 190 5.75 -1.75 -5.73
CA ILE A 190 6.19 -2.88 -4.90
C ILE A 190 7.62 -3.26 -5.26
N GLU A 191 7.93 -3.40 -6.54
CA GLU A 191 9.29 -3.69 -7.01
C GLU A 191 10.30 -2.64 -6.56
N ASN A 192 9.98 -1.35 -6.77
CA ASN A 192 10.82 -0.24 -6.34
C ASN A 192 11.01 -0.19 -4.82
N GLU A 193 10.01 -0.59 -4.04
CA GLU A 193 10.14 -0.61 -2.59
C GLU A 193 10.86 -1.87 -2.07
N LEU A 194 10.69 -3.02 -2.73
CA LEU A 194 11.39 -4.27 -2.37
C LEU A 194 12.86 -4.24 -2.75
N GLY A 195 13.21 -3.57 -3.85
CA GLY A 195 14.59 -3.36 -4.29
C GLY A 195 15.40 -2.38 -3.44
N ARG A 196 14.77 -1.69 -2.48
CA ARG A 196 15.47 -0.80 -1.54
C ARG A 196 16.13 -1.56 -0.39
N PHE A 197 17.11 -0.93 0.24
CA PHE A 197 17.73 -1.43 1.46
C PHE A 197 16.65 -1.73 2.52
N LEU A 198 16.62 -2.97 3.02
CA LEU A 198 15.61 -3.52 3.95
C LEU A 198 14.16 -3.60 3.40
N GLY A 199 13.96 -3.40 2.10
CA GLY A 199 12.64 -3.36 1.45
C GLY A 199 11.89 -4.69 1.48
N GLY A 200 12.59 -5.78 1.18
CA GLY A 200 12.05 -7.15 1.15
C GLY A 200 12.34 -7.99 2.39
N THR A 201 12.87 -7.40 3.47
CA THR A 201 13.30 -8.15 4.66
C THR A 201 12.14 -8.81 5.41
N LEU A 202 10.94 -8.21 5.37
CA LEU A 202 9.77 -8.67 6.15
C LEU A 202 8.54 -9.00 5.30
N CYS A 203 8.56 -8.72 3.99
CA CYS A 203 7.42 -8.84 3.10
C CYS A 203 7.85 -9.35 1.73
N THR A 204 7.03 -10.24 1.17
CA THR A 204 7.10 -10.65 -0.24
C THR A 204 6.28 -9.68 -1.11
N ALA A 205 6.46 -9.72 -2.44
CA ALA A 205 5.66 -8.91 -3.37
C ALA A 205 4.16 -9.18 -3.22
N GLU A 206 3.77 -10.45 -3.13
CA GLU A 206 2.37 -10.87 -2.96
C GLU A 206 1.74 -10.34 -1.67
N THR A 207 2.43 -10.50 -0.54
CA THR A 207 1.92 -10.06 0.77
C THR A 207 1.82 -8.54 0.86
N LYS A 208 2.76 -7.84 0.22
CA LYS A 208 2.75 -6.39 0.11
C LYS A 208 1.63 -5.89 -0.80
N PHE A 209 1.41 -6.56 -1.94
CA PHE A 209 0.29 -6.28 -2.82
C PHE A 209 -1.04 -6.43 -2.09
N ALA A 210 -1.26 -7.55 -1.40
CA ALA A 210 -2.47 -7.78 -0.62
C ALA A 210 -2.72 -6.67 0.41
N TYR A 211 -1.68 -6.22 1.12
CA TYR A 211 -1.79 -5.12 2.08
C TYR A 211 -2.13 -3.76 1.44
N LEU A 212 -1.47 -3.41 0.32
CA LEU A 212 -1.74 -2.17 -0.39
C LEU A 212 -3.14 -2.16 -1.01
N SER A 213 -3.55 -3.30 -1.58
CA SER A 213 -4.89 -3.54 -2.11
C SER A 213 -5.95 -3.37 -1.01
N GLU A 214 -5.75 -3.99 0.16
CA GLU A 214 -6.65 -3.82 1.33
C GLU A 214 -6.80 -2.35 1.73
N LYS A 215 -5.70 -1.58 1.77
CA LYS A 215 -5.75 -0.15 2.06
C LYS A 215 -6.49 0.66 1.01
N TYR A 216 -6.29 0.32 -0.25
CA TYR A 216 -6.98 0.94 -1.37
C TYR A 216 -8.50 0.74 -1.25
N PHE A 217 -8.96 -0.49 -1.04
CA PHE A 217 -10.39 -0.78 -0.90
C PHE A 217 -11.00 -0.19 0.37
N ARG A 218 -10.26 -0.22 1.49
CA ARG A 218 -10.70 0.46 2.72
C ARG A 218 -10.87 1.96 2.51
N HIS A 219 -9.97 2.60 1.77
CA HIS A 219 -10.11 4.04 1.47
C HIS A 219 -11.33 4.30 0.58
N LEU A 220 -11.56 3.48 -0.45
CA LEU A 220 -12.77 3.56 -1.28
C LEU A 220 -14.06 3.44 -0.45
N GLU A 221 -14.09 2.45 0.44
CA GLU A 221 -15.25 2.16 1.28
C GLU A 221 -15.54 3.29 2.26
N GLN A 222 -14.50 3.82 2.91
CA GLN A 222 -14.61 4.89 3.90
C GLN A 222 -14.95 6.24 3.27
N GLU A 223 -14.39 6.57 2.10
CA GLU A 223 -14.56 7.88 1.50
C GLU A 223 -15.84 8.02 0.68
N TRP A 224 -16.29 6.96 0.00
CA TRP A 224 -17.42 7.07 -0.92
C TRP A 224 -18.53 6.05 -0.64
N ILE A 225 -18.23 4.75 -0.59
CA ILE A 225 -19.30 3.72 -0.55
C ILE A 225 -20.16 3.86 0.71
N SER A 226 -19.52 3.99 1.88
CA SER A 226 -20.23 4.11 3.15
C SER A 226 -20.89 5.48 3.32
N LYS A 227 -20.20 6.56 2.91
CA LYS A 227 -20.73 7.93 3.06
C LYS A 227 -21.94 8.19 2.17
N MET A 228 -22.06 7.49 1.05
CA MET A 228 -23.12 7.68 0.06
C MET A 228 -24.17 6.57 0.07
N ASP A 229 -24.14 5.66 1.06
CA ASP A 229 -25.03 4.49 1.19
C ASP A 229 -25.12 3.62 -0.10
N LEU A 230 -23.98 3.44 -0.78
CA LEU A 230 -23.92 2.75 -2.07
C LEU A 230 -23.78 1.23 -1.94
N VAL A 231 -23.85 0.69 -0.72
CA VAL A 231 -23.67 -0.73 -0.41
C VAL A 231 -24.67 -1.62 -1.16
N LYS A 232 -25.83 -1.07 -1.54
CA LYS A 232 -26.83 -1.77 -2.34
C LYS A 232 -26.49 -1.82 -3.84
N THR A 233 -25.64 -0.93 -4.34
CA THR A 233 -25.32 -0.78 -5.77
C THR A 233 -23.92 -1.26 -6.09
N ILE A 234 -22.96 -1.07 -5.19
CA ILE A 234 -21.58 -1.48 -5.32
C ILE A 234 -21.28 -2.51 -4.23
N VAL A 235 -20.88 -3.71 -4.64
CA VAL A 235 -20.52 -4.82 -3.75
C VAL A 235 -19.05 -5.13 -3.94
N VAL A 236 -18.24 -4.93 -2.90
CA VAL A 236 -16.84 -5.35 -2.89
C VAL A 236 -16.76 -6.78 -2.34
N LEU A 237 -16.17 -7.70 -3.12
CA LEU A 237 -15.98 -9.09 -2.72
C LEU A 237 -14.68 -9.25 -1.91
N ASP A 238 -14.61 -10.24 -1.04
CA ASP A 238 -13.38 -10.64 -0.34
C ASP A 238 -12.49 -11.56 -1.20
N GLY A 239 -13.05 -12.09 -2.29
CA GLY A 239 -12.41 -13.01 -3.22
C GLY A 239 -13.41 -13.50 -4.29
N ALA A 240 -12.91 -14.23 -5.29
CA ALA A 240 -13.73 -14.73 -6.39
C ALA A 240 -14.74 -15.81 -5.94
N ASP A 241 -14.50 -16.42 -4.79
CA ASP A 241 -15.34 -17.43 -4.13
C ASP A 241 -16.25 -16.86 -3.04
N ASP A 242 -16.30 -15.53 -2.87
CA ASP A 242 -17.08 -14.87 -1.82
C ASP A 242 -18.60 -15.17 -1.98
N PRO A 243 -19.28 -15.74 -0.95
CA PRO A 243 -20.71 -16.03 -0.97
C PRO A 243 -21.61 -14.78 -1.09
N LYS A 244 -21.08 -13.56 -0.95
CA LYS A 244 -21.78 -12.33 -1.33
C LYS A 244 -22.21 -12.35 -2.80
N PHE A 245 -21.39 -12.92 -3.68
CA PHE A 245 -21.71 -13.00 -5.11
C PHE A 245 -22.90 -13.93 -5.37
N GLU A 246 -22.93 -15.11 -4.75
CA GLU A 246 -24.07 -16.03 -4.86
C GLU A 246 -25.38 -15.39 -4.39
N ARG A 247 -25.34 -14.67 -3.27
CA ARG A 247 -26.49 -13.94 -2.74
C ARG A 247 -26.97 -12.86 -3.71
N LEU A 248 -26.05 -12.15 -4.36
CA LEU A 248 -26.38 -11.17 -5.38
C LEU A 248 -27.09 -11.83 -6.56
N LEU A 249 -26.53 -12.92 -7.13
CA LEU A 249 -27.13 -13.64 -8.24
C LEU A 249 -28.55 -14.11 -7.92
N ARG A 250 -28.75 -14.75 -6.75
CA ARG A 250 -30.08 -15.20 -6.32
C ARG A 250 -31.10 -14.07 -6.20
N ASN A 251 -30.69 -12.89 -5.76
CA ASN A 251 -31.60 -11.74 -5.64
C ASN A 251 -31.97 -11.17 -7.01
N VAL A 252 -31.00 -11.10 -7.93
CA VAL A 252 -31.21 -10.58 -9.28
C VAL A 252 -32.09 -11.52 -10.12
N SER A 253 -31.87 -12.83 -10.04
CA SER A 253 -32.68 -13.82 -10.77
C SER A 253 -34.14 -13.85 -10.30
N LYS A 254 -34.42 -13.56 -9.02
CA LYS A 254 -35.80 -13.48 -8.49
C LYS A 254 -36.55 -12.22 -8.94
N SER A 255 -35.84 -11.16 -9.31
CA SER A 255 -36.42 -9.89 -9.74
C SER A 255 -36.69 -9.79 -11.24
N GLN A 256 -36.31 -10.80 -12.03
CA GLN A 256 -36.66 -10.84 -13.46
C GLN A 256 -38.04 -11.50 -13.64
N PRO A 257 -39.01 -10.83 -14.31
CA PRO A 257 -40.27 -11.46 -14.66
C PRO A 257 -40.01 -12.58 -15.68
N SER A 258 -40.57 -13.76 -15.39
CA SER A 258 -40.62 -14.93 -16.28
C SER A 258 -41.37 -14.65 -17.58
#